data_AF-A0A2U3NHM6-F1
#
_entry.id   AF-A0A2U3NHM6-F1
#
_cell.length_a   1.000
_cell.length_b   1.000
_cell.length_c   1.000
_cell.angle_alpha   90.00
_cell.angle_beta   90.00
_cell.angle_gamma   90.00
#
_symmetry.space_group_name_H-M   'P 1'
#
loop_
_entity.id
_entity.type
_entity.pdbx_description
1 polymer ?
#
loop_
_entity_poly.entity_id
_entity_poly.type
_entity_poly.pdbx_seq_one_letter_code
_entity_poly.pdbx_strand_id
1 'polypeptide(L)'
;VLAIAYRCPNGEPGVVKTAPKLSDGTPFPTLYYLTHPALTAAASRLETTGLMREMTERLRQDPELAAAYRRAHESYLAERDAIEPLGTTFSAGGMPDRVKCLHVLIAHSLAKGPGVNPLGDEALSILADDPAMGAVLVAGQW
;
A
#
# COMPACT_ATOMS: atom_id res chain seq x y z
N VAL A 1 5.51 -0.10 16.65
CA VAL A 1 6.18 -0.23 15.33
C VAL A 1 7.14 -1.39 15.42
N LEU A 2 7.16 -2.27 14.42
CA LEU A 2 8.05 -3.44 14.36
C LEU A 2 9.34 -3.15 13.58
N ALA A 3 9.26 -2.44 12.46
CA ALA A 3 10.40 -2.08 11.64
C ALA A 3 10.08 -0.87 10.74
N ILE A 4 11.12 -0.23 10.18
CA ILE A 4 10.97 0.66 9.03
C ILE A 4 11.00 -0.23 7.79
N ALA A 5 9.89 -0.27 7.06
CA ALA A 5 9.73 -1.13 5.88
C ALA A 5 10.26 -0.47 4.60
N TYR A 6 10.29 0.87 4.55
CA TYR A 6 10.83 1.63 3.43
C TYR A 6 11.38 2.98 3.92
N ARG A 7 12.51 3.40 3.33
CA ARG A 7 13.07 4.74 3.48
C ARG A 7 13.04 5.45 2.14
N CYS A 8 12.55 6.67 2.16
CA CYS A 8 12.59 7.55 1.01
C CYS A 8 14.05 7.90 0.63
N PRO A 9 14.31 8.37 -0.60
CA PRO A 9 15.64 8.83 -1.05
C PRO A 9 16.26 9.92 -0.17
N ASN A 10 15.43 10.78 0.45
CA ASN A 10 15.87 11.76 1.44
C ASN A 10 16.29 11.14 2.81
N GLY A 11 16.19 9.82 2.98
CA GLY A 11 16.57 9.07 4.18
C GLY A 11 15.45 8.91 5.22
N GLU A 12 14.34 9.64 5.09
CA GLU A 12 13.23 9.62 6.03
C GLU A 12 12.39 8.33 5.91
N PRO A 13 11.78 7.84 7.01
CA PRO A 13 10.92 6.66 6.96
C PRO A 13 9.63 6.94 6.17
N GLY A 14 9.50 6.29 5.02
CA GLY A 14 8.30 6.35 4.17
C GLY A 14 7.20 5.41 4.64
N VAL A 15 7.59 4.21 5.08
CA VAL A 15 6.65 3.18 5.56
C VAL A 15 7.21 2.50 6.79
N VAL A 16 6.32 2.25 7.76
CA VAL A 16 6.61 1.38 8.90
C VAL A 16 5.80 0.10 8.83
N LYS A 17 6.41 -1.00 9.29
CA LYS A 17 5.72 -2.26 9.58
C LYS A 17 5.21 -2.22 11.02
N THR A 18 3.93 -2.51 11.22
CA THR A 18 3.23 -2.43 12.52
C THR A 18 2.88 -3.82 13.04
N ALA A 19 2.53 -3.92 14.33
CA ALA A 19 1.96 -5.14 14.85
C ALA A 19 0.50 -5.26 14.38
N PRO A 20 -0.01 -6.47 14.09
CA PRO A 20 -1.40 -6.67 13.70
C PRO A 20 -2.41 -6.21 14.76
N LYS A 21 -2.02 -6.16 16.04
CA LYS A 21 -2.84 -5.68 17.16
C LYS A 21 -2.13 -4.59 17.96
N LEU A 22 -2.93 -3.72 18.56
CA LEU A 22 -2.52 -2.81 19.63
C LEU A 22 -2.26 -3.58 20.92
N SER A 23 -1.66 -2.92 21.92
CA SER A 23 -1.34 -3.53 23.22
C SER A 23 -2.56 -4.02 24.00
N ASP A 24 -3.74 -3.49 23.71
CA ASP A 24 -5.03 -3.91 24.27
C ASP A 24 -5.71 -5.03 23.48
N GLY A 25 -5.06 -5.54 22.42
CA GLY A 25 -5.58 -6.57 21.54
C GLY A 25 -6.45 -6.06 20.38
N THR A 26 -6.73 -4.74 20.31
CA THR A 26 -7.50 -4.16 19.21
C THR A 26 -6.78 -4.37 17.87
N PRO A 27 -7.45 -4.88 16.81
CA PRO A 27 -6.84 -4.99 15.49
C PRO A 27 -6.36 -3.64 14.96
N PHE A 28 -5.09 -3.57 14.57
CA PHE A 28 -4.54 -2.40 13.91
C PHE A 28 -4.94 -2.41 12.42
N PRO A 29 -5.26 -1.25 11.81
CA PRO A 29 -5.93 -1.21 10.51
C PRO A 29 -5.09 -1.68 9.32
N THR A 30 -3.76 -1.74 9.45
CA THR A 30 -2.83 -2.17 8.39
C THR A 30 -1.49 -2.60 8.95
N LEU A 31 -0.87 -3.65 8.39
CA LEU A 31 0.50 -4.08 8.62
C LEU A 31 1.54 -3.06 8.12
N TYR A 32 1.26 -2.37 7.01
CA TYR A 32 2.13 -1.37 6.41
C TYR A 32 1.46 0.01 6.49
N TYR A 33 2.09 0.93 7.20
CA TYR A 33 1.56 2.26 7.46
C TYR A 33 2.43 3.33 6.80
N LEU A 34 1.84 4.15 5.93
CA LEU A 34 2.50 5.25 5.24
C LEU A 34 2.73 6.40 6.22
N THR A 35 4.00 6.77 6.44
CA THR A 35 4.38 7.72 7.49
C THR A 35 4.90 9.05 6.97
N HIS A 36 5.50 9.09 5.78
CA HIS A 36 6.12 10.31 5.29
C HIS A 36 5.06 11.36 4.91
N PRO A 37 5.11 12.59 5.47
CA PRO A 37 4.06 13.60 5.29
C PRO A 37 3.76 13.93 3.83
N ALA A 38 4.81 14.10 3.00
CA ALA A 38 4.65 14.34 1.57
C ALA A 38 3.93 13.20 0.84
N LEU A 39 4.31 11.93 1.11
CA LEU A 39 3.66 10.75 0.52
C LEU A 39 2.19 10.63 0.96
N THR A 40 1.90 10.84 2.24
CA THR A 40 0.54 10.83 2.77
C THR A 40 -0.32 11.93 2.13
N ALA A 41 0.21 13.14 2.01
CA ALA A 41 -0.50 14.25 1.37
C ALA A 41 -0.72 14.00 -0.13
N ALA A 42 0.27 13.43 -0.83
CA ALA A 42 0.17 13.08 -2.23
C ALA A 42 -0.86 11.96 -2.47
N ALA A 43 -0.84 10.90 -1.65
CA ALA A 43 -1.84 9.83 -1.68
C ALA A 43 -3.26 10.38 -1.45
N SER A 44 -3.45 11.24 -0.45
CA SER A 44 -4.72 11.93 -0.21
C SER A 44 -5.20 12.75 -1.42
N ARG A 45 -4.30 13.51 -2.06
CA ARG A 45 -4.64 14.26 -3.29
C ARG A 45 -5.04 13.32 -4.42
N LEU A 46 -4.30 12.22 -4.59
CA LEU A 46 -4.59 11.25 -5.64
C LEU A 46 -5.93 10.53 -5.42
N GLU A 47 -6.29 10.27 -4.16
CA GLU A 47 -7.59 9.66 -3.79
C GLU A 47 -8.80 10.50 -4.25
N THR A 48 -8.66 11.83 -4.38
CA THR A 48 -9.77 12.71 -4.81
C THR A 48 -9.97 12.76 -6.33
N THR A 49 -9.03 12.23 -7.11
CA THR A 49 -9.07 12.28 -8.59
C THR A 49 -10.10 11.33 -9.22
N GLY A 50 -10.64 10.39 -8.43
CA GLY A 50 -11.49 9.31 -8.93
C GLY A 50 -10.73 8.02 -9.27
N LEU A 51 -9.39 8.02 -9.16
CA LEU A 51 -8.53 6.89 -9.50
C LEU A 51 -8.96 5.57 -8.81
N MET A 52 -9.32 5.61 -7.53
CA MET A 52 -9.75 4.40 -6.81
C MET A 52 -10.99 3.74 -7.42
N ARG A 53 -11.94 4.55 -7.92
CA ARG A 53 -13.14 4.05 -8.59
C ARG A 53 -12.77 3.37 -9.91
N GLU A 54 -11.88 3.98 -10.67
CA GLU A 54 -11.40 3.46 -11.96
C GLU A 54 -10.61 2.16 -11.79
N MET A 55 -9.68 2.13 -10.83
CA MET A 55 -8.95 0.92 -10.45
C MET A 55 -9.90 -0.20 -10.01
N THR A 56 -10.92 0.12 -9.21
CA THR A 56 -11.94 -0.85 -8.78
C THR A 56 -12.74 -1.40 -9.96
N GLU A 57 -13.08 -0.56 -10.94
CA GLU A 57 -13.78 -1.02 -12.13
C GLU A 57 -12.90 -1.92 -13.01
N ARG A 58 -11.61 -1.56 -13.19
CA ARG A 58 -10.65 -2.38 -13.92
C ARG A 58 -10.48 -3.78 -13.33
N LEU A 59 -10.54 -3.93 -12.00
CA LEU A 59 -10.51 -5.26 -11.35
C LEU A 59 -11.65 -6.19 -11.81
N ARG A 60 -12.77 -5.66 -12.31
CA ARG A 60 -13.89 -6.47 -12.83
C ARG A 60 -13.72 -6.85 -14.30
N GLN A 61 -12.94 -6.07 -15.03
CA GLN A 61 -12.82 -6.16 -16.48
C GLN A 61 -11.52 -6.83 -16.92
N ASP A 62 -10.50 -6.82 -16.06
CA ASP A 62 -9.17 -7.38 -16.32
C ASP A 62 -8.87 -8.53 -15.34
N PRO A 63 -9.04 -9.79 -15.79
CA PRO A 63 -8.76 -10.97 -14.97
C PRO A 63 -7.29 -11.09 -14.54
N GLU A 64 -6.34 -10.59 -15.34
CA GLU A 64 -4.92 -10.67 -15.02
C GLU A 64 -4.55 -9.71 -13.90
N LEU A 65 -5.05 -8.46 -13.97
CA LEU A 65 -4.94 -7.49 -12.90
C LEU A 65 -5.60 -7.99 -11.62
N ALA A 66 -6.80 -8.55 -11.71
CA ALA A 66 -7.51 -9.11 -10.57
C ALA A 66 -6.73 -10.26 -9.92
N ALA A 67 -6.14 -11.16 -10.73
CA ALA A 67 -5.31 -12.24 -10.23
C ALA A 67 -4.03 -11.72 -9.55
N ALA A 68 -3.37 -10.71 -10.13
CA ALA A 68 -2.19 -10.08 -9.53
C ALA A 68 -2.50 -9.39 -8.20
N TYR A 69 -3.61 -8.65 -8.13
CA TYR A 69 -4.05 -7.98 -6.90
C TYR A 69 -4.51 -8.98 -5.82
N ARG A 70 -5.06 -10.13 -6.21
CA ARG A 70 -5.37 -11.24 -5.30
C ARG A 70 -4.11 -11.90 -4.74
N ARG A 71 -3.05 -12.08 -5.54
CA ARG A 71 -1.75 -12.55 -5.03
C ARG A 71 -1.15 -11.56 -4.03
N ALA A 72 -1.26 -10.26 -4.29
CA ALA A 72 -0.83 -9.22 -3.36
C ALA A 72 -1.58 -9.32 -2.01
N HIS A 73 -2.89 -9.53 -2.07
CA HIS A 73 -3.75 -9.75 -0.91
C HIS A 73 -3.33 -10.98 -0.09
N GLU A 74 -3.15 -12.14 -0.75
CA GLU A 74 -2.78 -13.39 -0.10
C GLU A 74 -1.39 -13.30 0.55
N SER A 75 -0.41 -12.72 -0.15
CA SER A 75 0.92 -12.46 0.41
C SER A 75 0.86 -11.53 1.63
N TYR A 76 0.01 -10.50 1.60
CA TYR A 76 -0.18 -9.59 2.72
C TYR A 76 -0.76 -10.32 3.94
N LEU A 77 -1.80 -11.14 3.74
CA LEU A 77 -2.41 -11.92 4.82
C LEU A 77 -1.41 -12.90 5.44
N ALA A 78 -0.70 -13.65 4.60
CA ALA A 78 0.32 -14.59 5.05
C ALA A 78 1.39 -13.91 5.92
N GLU A 79 1.87 -12.73 5.51
CA GLU A 79 2.88 -11.99 6.26
C GLU A 79 2.33 -11.40 7.57
N ARG A 80 1.09 -10.90 7.57
CA ARG A 80 0.43 -10.40 8.79
C ARG A 80 0.21 -11.53 9.80
N ASP A 81 -0.36 -12.64 9.35
CA ASP A 81 -0.79 -13.75 10.21
C ASP A 81 0.42 -14.56 10.74
N ALA A 82 1.57 -14.50 10.06
CA ALA A 82 2.83 -15.01 10.58
C ALA A 82 3.35 -14.24 11.81
N ILE A 83 2.94 -12.97 11.99
CA ILE A 83 3.26 -12.18 13.18
C ILE A 83 2.23 -12.47 14.27
N GLU A 84 0.97 -12.24 13.94
CA GLU A 84 -0.15 -12.56 14.82
C GLU A 84 -1.45 -12.63 14.00
N PRO A 85 -2.19 -13.76 14.05
CA PRO A 85 -3.41 -13.91 13.29
C PRO A 85 -4.53 -13.01 13.83
N LEU A 86 -5.23 -12.33 12.91
CA LEU A 86 -6.44 -11.57 13.24
C LEU A 86 -7.72 -12.40 13.13
N GLY A 87 -7.64 -13.62 12.57
CA GLY A 87 -8.82 -14.45 12.30
C GLY A 87 -9.74 -13.87 11.22
N THR A 88 -9.22 -12.98 10.37
CA THR A 88 -9.97 -12.33 9.28
C THR A 88 -9.34 -12.62 7.93
N THR A 89 -10.18 -12.75 6.91
CA THR A 89 -9.76 -12.91 5.51
C THR A 89 -9.63 -11.58 4.78
N PHE A 90 -9.85 -10.46 5.45
CA PHE A 90 -9.68 -9.13 4.86
C PHE A 90 -8.27 -8.63 5.18
N SER A 91 -7.55 -8.18 4.15
CA SER A 91 -6.29 -7.44 4.33
C SER A 91 -6.62 -5.95 4.52
N ALA A 92 -5.78 -5.06 4.00
CA ALA A 92 -6.02 -3.63 4.01
C ALA A 92 -6.26 -3.06 2.58
N GLY A 93 -6.56 -1.77 2.48
CA GLY A 93 -6.73 -1.09 1.18
C GLY A 93 -7.95 -1.51 0.34
N GLY A 94 -8.79 -2.45 0.80
CA GLY A 94 -9.97 -2.93 0.07
C GLY A 94 -9.71 -4.16 -0.81
N MET A 95 -8.46 -4.63 -0.83
CA MET A 95 -8.05 -5.90 -1.43
C MET A 95 -8.94 -7.08 -1.00
N PRO A 96 -9.16 -8.08 -1.88
CA PRO A 96 -8.65 -8.18 -3.26
C PRO A 96 -9.62 -7.65 -4.33
N ASP A 97 -10.83 -7.19 -3.97
CA ASP A 97 -11.89 -6.99 -4.97
C ASP A 97 -12.21 -5.50 -5.22
N ARG A 98 -11.62 -4.57 -4.45
CA ARG A 98 -11.79 -3.12 -4.61
C ARG A 98 -10.58 -2.33 -4.13
N VAL A 99 -10.58 -1.03 -4.43
CA VAL A 99 -9.65 -0.05 -3.83
C VAL A 99 -10.45 0.89 -2.94
N LYS A 100 -10.18 0.86 -1.64
CA LYS A 100 -10.81 1.74 -0.63
C LYS A 100 -9.90 2.87 -0.16
N CYS A 101 -8.57 2.69 -0.28
CA CYS A 101 -7.58 3.64 0.20
C CYS A 101 -6.22 3.37 -0.48
N LEU A 102 -5.65 4.38 -1.13
CA LEU A 102 -4.35 4.32 -1.80
C LEU A 102 -3.19 4.32 -0.81
N HIS A 103 -3.32 4.95 0.36
CA HIS A 103 -2.26 5.01 1.36
C HIS A 103 -1.68 3.63 1.68
N VAL A 104 -2.55 2.63 1.83
CA VAL A 104 -2.12 1.27 2.16
C VAL A 104 -1.57 0.52 0.94
N LEU A 105 -2.09 0.77 -0.26
CA LEU A 105 -1.56 0.13 -1.46
C LEU A 105 -0.16 0.66 -1.80
N ILE A 106 0.03 1.97 -1.69
CA ILE A 106 1.32 2.66 -1.78
C ILE A 106 2.27 2.11 -0.71
N ALA A 107 1.84 2.08 0.56
CA ALA A 107 2.67 1.56 1.65
C ALA A 107 3.09 0.09 1.43
N HIS A 108 2.17 -0.74 0.94
CA HIS A 108 2.47 -2.14 0.62
C HIS A 108 3.50 -2.25 -0.50
N SER A 109 3.36 -1.46 -1.57
CA SER A 109 4.28 -1.49 -2.71
C SER A 109 5.68 -1.00 -2.33
N LEU A 110 5.77 0.12 -1.62
CA LEU A 110 7.03 0.63 -1.06
C LEU A 110 7.72 -0.38 -0.12
N ALA A 111 6.95 -1.14 0.67
CA ALA A 111 7.50 -2.10 1.61
C ALA A 111 7.99 -3.40 0.97
N LYS A 112 7.44 -3.78 -0.18
CA LYS A 112 7.70 -5.08 -0.83
C LYS A 112 8.49 -4.98 -2.12
N GLY A 113 8.52 -3.79 -2.72
CA GLY A 113 9.12 -3.51 -4.02
C GLY A 113 8.14 -3.65 -5.20
N PRO A 114 8.54 -3.18 -6.40
CA PRO A 114 7.76 -3.20 -7.62
C PRO A 114 7.26 -4.59 -8.00
N GLY A 115 6.05 -4.65 -8.54
CA GLY A 115 5.42 -5.86 -9.07
C GLY A 115 4.65 -6.67 -8.03
N VAL A 116 4.71 -6.29 -6.74
CA VAL A 116 4.00 -7.00 -5.68
C VAL A 116 2.54 -6.56 -5.58
N ASN A 117 2.26 -5.27 -5.73
CA ASN A 117 0.90 -4.75 -5.66
C ASN A 117 0.65 -3.79 -6.84
N PRO A 118 0.04 -4.29 -7.94
CA PRO A 118 0.00 -3.55 -9.21
C PRO A 118 -0.69 -2.19 -9.11
N LEU A 119 -1.72 -2.06 -8.27
CA LEU A 119 -2.45 -0.80 -8.10
C LEU A 119 -1.70 0.19 -7.20
N GLY A 120 -0.91 -0.30 -6.26
CA GLY A 120 -0.02 0.55 -5.48
C GLY A 120 1.19 1.02 -6.28
N ASP A 121 1.74 0.16 -7.14
CA ASP A 121 2.79 0.50 -8.11
C ASP A 121 2.31 1.54 -9.13
N GLU A 122 1.08 1.39 -9.64
CA GLU A 122 0.47 2.39 -10.52
C GLU A 122 0.34 3.75 -9.83
N ALA A 123 -0.15 3.77 -8.58
CA ALA A 123 -0.24 5.00 -7.81
C ALA A 123 1.14 5.63 -7.58
N LEU A 124 2.16 4.82 -7.25
CA LEU A 124 3.54 5.30 -7.10
C LEU A 124 4.11 5.86 -8.39
N SER A 125 3.83 5.23 -9.54
CA SER A 125 4.27 5.73 -10.85
C SER A 125 3.68 7.12 -11.13
N ILE A 126 2.38 7.32 -10.90
CA ILE A 126 1.73 8.61 -11.06
C ILE A 126 2.36 9.67 -10.13
N LEU A 127 2.63 9.30 -8.88
CA LEU A 127 3.24 10.22 -7.91
C LEU A 127 4.71 10.52 -8.23
N ALA A 128 5.45 9.58 -8.81
CA ALA A 128 6.86 9.79 -9.19
C ALA A 128 7.02 10.76 -10.36
N ASP A 129 5.98 10.94 -11.19
CA ASP A 129 5.96 11.93 -12.27
C ASP A 129 5.73 13.38 -11.76
N ASP A 130 5.29 13.56 -10.51
CA ASP A 130 5.17 14.88 -9.88
C ASP A 130 6.57 15.38 -9.47
N PRO A 131 7.08 16.49 -10.04
CA PRO A 131 8.38 17.03 -9.67
C PRO A 131 8.52 17.36 -8.17
N ALA A 132 7.41 17.66 -7.49
CA ALA A 132 7.41 17.90 -6.04
C ALA A 132 7.76 16.63 -5.23
N MET A 133 7.69 15.45 -5.84
CA MET A 133 7.98 14.15 -5.22
C MET A 133 9.41 13.66 -5.45
N GLY A 134 10.23 14.36 -6.24
CA GLY A 134 11.58 13.88 -6.62
C GLY A 134 12.56 13.66 -5.46
N ALA A 135 12.32 14.25 -4.28
CA ALA A 135 13.13 14.00 -3.08
C ALA A 135 12.68 12.74 -2.30
N VAL A 136 11.47 12.24 -2.55
CA VAL A 136 10.80 11.20 -1.75
C VAL A 136 10.47 9.93 -2.54
N LEU A 137 10.41 10.03 -3.87
CA LEU A 137 10.21 8.92 -4.79
C LEU A 137 11.18 9.03 -5.96
N VAL A 138 11.69 7.89 -6.39
CA VAL A 138 12.38 7.75 -7.67
C VAL A 138 11.63 6.67 -8.46
N ALA A 139 11.25 7.01 -9.69
CA ALA A 139 10.49 6.12 -10.55
C ALA A 139 11.21 4.76 -10.70
N GLY A 140 10.50 3.67 -10.38
CA GLY A 140 11.00 2.30 -10.49
C GLY A 140 12.07 1.90 -9.46
N GLN A 141 12.33 2.73 -8.44
CA GLN A 141 13.36 2.47 -7.40
C GLN A 141 12.77 2.46 -5.98
N TRP A 142 11.52 2.03 -5.84
CA TRP A 142 10.94 1.70 -4.54
C TRP A 142 11.15 0.23 -4.16
#